data_AF-A0A5S3SFZ2-F1
#
_entry.id   AF-A0A5S3SFZ2-F1
#
_cell.length_a   1.000
_cell.length_b   1.000
_cell.length_c   1.000
_cell.angle_alpha   90.00
_cell.angle_beta   90.00
_cell.angle_gamma   90.00
#
_symmetry.space_group_name_H-M   'P 1'
#
loop_
_entity.id
_entity.type
_entity.pdbx_description
1 polymer ?
#
loop_
_entity_poly.entity_id
_entity_poly.type
_entity_poly.pdbx_seq_one_letter_code
_entity_poly.pdbx_strand_id
1 'polypeptide(L)'
;MASIVGDSLGNKNAIDFVTSFLEGLGFNIRISNTKHTAQPTIIAHYSGRLCDKKIVIYGHYDVAPVKSENNWLSENPFLLKRINGRIYGRGIADNKGPLLARMLAMKSLILSKKAIPEIMWLIQGEEEIMHGNRVAYDIFKHEISSFGANTYIEETGFNNLDTGSQIAFLWSPSLTDLQLSSWHDLLNHSLDNPNIEYRHLNKLNGIKACPLLANLPKDSVYIGFGPNDRLHNIHQDNESLDESNLLKHQKQFENFLANYASYSHAV
;
A
#
# COMPACT_ATOMS: atom_id res chain seq x y z
N MET A 1 -3.70 -3.63 -16.69
CA MET A 1 -4.11 -2.26 -17.10
C MET A 1 -2.88 -1.36 -17.10
N ALA A 2 -2.68 -0.55 -18.14
CA ALA A 2 -1.56 0.37 -18.29
C ALA A 2 -1.90 1.77 -17.72
N SER A 3 -1.92 1.92 -16.40
CA SER A 3 -2.06 3.24 -15.76
C SER A 3 -0.71 3.95 -15.71
N ILE A 4 -0.23 4.35 -16.89
CA ILE A 4 1.05 5.01 -17.10
C ILE A 4 0.85 6.46 -17.49
N VAL A 5 1.89 7.28 -17.34
CA VAL A 5 1.89 8.66 -17.83
C VAL A 5 1.55 8.68 -19.32
N GLY A 6 0.57 9.50 -19.69
CA GLY A 6 0.12 9.66 -21.08
C GLY A 6 -0.99 8.70 -21.54
N ASP A 7 -1.30 7.63 -20.80
CA ASP A 7 -2.42 6.72 -21.13
C ASP A 7 -3.70 7.11 -20.38
N SER A 8 -4.49 8.00 -20.96
CA SER A 8 -5.72 8.50 -20.33
C SER A 8 -6.76 7.40 -20.11
N LEU A 9 -6.86 6.41 -21.00
CA LEU A 9 -7.84 5.33 -20.88
C LEU A 9 -7.41 4.33 -19.80
N GLY A 10 -6.14 3.94 -19.79
CA GLY A 10 -5.56 3.07 -18.76
C GLY A 10 -5.65 3.68 -17.36
N ASN A 11 -5.40 4.98 -17.23
CA ASN A 11 -5.55 5.72 -15.97
C ASN A 11 -7.01 5.77 -15.53
N LYS A 12 -7.95 6.11 -16.43
CA LYS A 12 -9.38 6.10 -16.12
C LYS A 12 -9.86 4.73 -15.64
N ASN A 13 -9.48 3.66 -16.34
CA ASN A 13 -9.89 2.30 -15.98
C ASN A 13 -9.36 1.88 -14.59
N ALA A 14 -8.13 2.28 -14.24
CA ALA A 14 -7.57 2.01 -12.92
C ALA A 14 -8.31 2.78 -11.82
N ILE A 15 -8.60 4.06 -12.04
CA ILE A 15 -9.38 4.90 -11.12
C ILE A 15 -10.78 4.28 -10.92
N ASP A 16 -11.51 4.04 -12.01
CA ASP A 16 -12.88 3.49 -11.97
C ASP A 16 -12.92 2.16 -11.23
N PHE A 17 -11.93 1.28 -11.44
CA PHE A 17 -11.86 -0.01 -10.76
C PHE A 17 -11.68 0.17 -9.24
N VAL A 18 -10.72 1.00 -8.83
CA VAL A 18 -10.41 1.23 -7.41
C VAL A 18 -11.59 1.90 -6.71
N THR A 19 -12.16 2.96 -7.31
CA THR A 19 -13.27 3.69 -6.70
C THR A 19 -14.52 2.82 -6.62
N SER A 20 -14.93 2.16 -7.71
CA SER A 20 -16.13 1.31 -7.72
C SER A 20 -16.03 0.16 -6.70
N PHE A 21 -14.84 -0.44 -6.57
CA PHE A 21 -14.63 -1.51 -5.60
C PHE A 21 -14.76 -0.99 -4.16
N LEU A 22 -14.10 0.12 -3.83
CA LEU A 22 -14.13 0.67 -2.47
C LEU A 22 -15.51 1.25 -2.11
N GLU A 23 -16.20 1.91 -3.04
CA GLU A 23 -17.60 2.35 -2.87
C GLU A 23 -18.52 1.16 -2.57
N GLY A 24 -18.33 0.04 -3.29
CA GLY A 24 -19.06 -1.21 -3.03
C GLY A 24 -18.80 -1.81 -1.64
N LEU A 25 -17.72 -1.41 -0.97
CA LEU A 25 -17.41 -1.76 0.41
C LEU A 25 -17.94 -0.73 1.43
N GLY A 26 -18.56 0.35 0.97
CA GLY A 26 -19.10 1.41 1.82
C GLY A 26 -18.09 2.51 2.17
N PHE A 27 -17.00 2.64 1.42
CA PHE A 27 -16.13 3.82 1.54
C PHE A 27 -16.79 5.03 0.89
N ASN A 28 -16.64 6.20 1.51
CA ASN A 28 -16.87 7.48 0.87
C ASN A 28 -15.63 7.88 0.07
N ILE A 29 -15.78 8.14 -1.23
CA ILE A 29 -14.66 8.43 -2.13
C ILE A 29 -14.66 9.91 -2.53
N ARG A 30 -13.48 10.52 -2.50
CA ARG A 30 -13.19 11.81 -3.14
C ARG A 30 -11.98 11.68 -4.04
N ILE A 31 -12.11 12.15 -5.28
CA ILE A 31 -10.99 12.26 -6.23
C ILE A 31 -10.52 13.72 -6.22
N SER A 32 -9.25 13.95 -5.94
CA SER A 32 -8.67 15.29 -5.80
C SER A 32 -7.74 15.63 -6.97
N ASN A 33 -7.75 16.91 -7.38
CA ASN A 33 -6.91 17.47 -8.44
C ASN A 33 -7.11 16.92 -9.86
N THR A 34 -8.31 16.46 -10.20
CA THR A 34 -8.70 16.02 -11.56
C THR A 34 -8.54 17.08 -12.65
N LYS A 35 -8.54 18.37 -12.29
CA LYS A 35 -8.32 19.49 -13.23
C LYS A 35 -6.83 19.73 -13.54
N HIS A 36 -5.93 19.20 -12.72
CA HIS A 36 -4.49 19.50 -12.77
C HIS A 36 -3.66 18.31 -13.26
N THR A 37 -4.20 17.09 -13.14
CA THR A 37 -3.51 15.86 -13.56
C THR A 37 -4.51 14.83 -14.09
N ALA A 38 -4.06 14.03 -15.06
CA ALA A 38 -4.78 12.85 -15.54
C ALA A 38 -4.65 11.65 -14.57
N GLN A 39 -3.80 11.76 -13.56
CA GLN A 39 -3.58 10.75 -12.54
C GLN A 39 -3.84 11.32 -11.13
N PRO A 40 -5.09 11.74 -10.85
CA PRO A 40 -5.47 12.35 -9.58
C PRO A 40 -5.28 11.42 -8.37
N THR A 41 -5.25 12.00 -7.18
CA THR A 41 -5.27 11.24 -5.92
C THR A 41 -6.69 10.79 -5.58
N ILE A 42 -6.85 9.53 -5.21
CA ILE A 42 -8.08 8.98 -4.64
C ILE A 42 -7.94 9.01 -3.12
N ILE A 43 -8.95 9.58 -2.45
CA ILE A 43 -9.07 9.63 -1.00
C ILE A 43 -10.31 8.82 -0.65
N ALA A 44 -10.13 7.69 0.02
CA ALA A 44 -11.23 6.82 0.43
C ALA A 44 -11.36 6.82 1.94
N HIS A 45 -12.54 7.13 2.46
CA HIS A 45 -12.83 7.15 3.90
C HIS A 45 -13.82 6.06 4.29
N TYR A 46 -13.50 5.30 5.33
CA TYR A 46 -14.41 4.34 5.95
C TYR A 46 -14.55 4.69 7.42
N SER A 47 -15.79 4.90 7.87
CA SER A 47 -16.12 5.42 9.22
C SER A 47 -15.75 4.48 10.38
N GLY A 48 -15.22 3.30 10.10
CA GLY A 48 -14.91 2.30 11.12
C GLY A 48 -16.14 1.52 11.59
N ARG A 49 -15.90 0.57 12.49
CA ARG A 49 -16.93 -0.28 13.09
C ARG A 49 -16.43 -0.79 14.44
N LEU A 50 -17.17 -0.54 15.51
CA LEU A 50 -16.85 -1.03 16.86
C LEU A 50 -15.42 -0.66 17.33
N CYS A 51 -14.85 0.43 16.80
CA CYS A 51 -13.51 0.92 17.10
C CYS A 51 -13.45 2.41 16.73
N ASP A 52 -12.76 3.20 17.54
CA ASP A 52 -12.54 4.65 17.39
C ASP A 52 -11.12 5.02 16.94
N LYS A 53 -10.24 4.02 16.81
CA LYS A 53 -8.87 4.23 16.30
C LYS A 53 -8.91 4.62 14.84
N LYS A 54 -7.92 5.41 14.45
CA LYS A 54 -7.74 5.92 13.09
C LYS A 54 -6.44 5.42 12.49
N ILE A 55 -6.52 4.96 11.25
CA ILE A 55 -5.35 4.51 10.50
C ILE A 55 -5.36 5.04 9.08
N VAL A 56 -4.19 5.44 8.59
CA VAL A 56 -3.99 5.80 7.19
C VAL A 56 -3.34 4.64 6.46
N ILE A 57 -3.94 4.25 5.34
CA ILE A 57 -3.34 3.27 4.42
C ILE A 57 -2.90 4.03 3.18
N TYR A 58 -1.67 3.77 2.74
CA TYR A 58 -1.13 4.32 1.51
C TYR A 58 -1.13 3.25 0.40
N GLY A 59 -1.22 3.73 -0.83
CA GLY A 59 -0.96 2.95 -2.03
C GLY A 59 -0.91 3.87 -3.24
N HIS A 60 -0.77 3.29 -4.43
CA HIS A 60 -0.86 4.03 -5.68
C HIS A 60 -1.51 3.14 -6.75
N TYR A 61 -1.97 3.72 -7.85
CA TYR A 61 -2.54 2.92 -8.94
C TYR A 61 -1.76 3.08 -10.23
N ASP A 62 -0.88 4.07 -10.36
CA ASP A 62 0.03 4.20 -11.48
C ASP A 62 1.15 3.18 -11.43
N VAL A 63 1.74 2.91 -12.59
CA VAL A 63 2.84 1.95 -12.74
C VAL A 63 3.94 2.55 -13.59
N ALA A 64 5.18 2.12 -13.36
CA ALA A 64 6.29 2.50 -14.21
C ALA A 64 6.06 2.12 -15.70
N PRO A 65 6.57 2.92 -16.65
CA PRO A 65 6.47 2.59 -18.08
C PRO A 65 7.23 1.29 -18.41
N VAL A 66 6.82 0.64 -19.51
CA VAL A 66 7.54 -0.51 -20.07
C VAL A 66 8.52 0.01 -21.13
N LYS A 67 9.79 -0.37 -21.02
CA LYS A 67 10.83 0.04 -21.99
C LYS A 67 10.80 -0.80 -23.27
N SER A 68 10.61 -2.11 -23.13
CA SER A 68 10.55 -3.06 -24.24
C SER A 68 9.64 -4.23 -23.86
N GLU A 69 8.72 -4.60 -24.75
CA GLU A 69 7.84 -5.76 -24.54
C GLU A 69 8.57 -7.08 -24.84
N ASN A 70 9.59 -7.07 -25.71
CA ASN A 70 10.25 -8.28 -26.22
C ASN A 70 11.00 -9.10 -25.16
N ASN A 71 11.30 -8.50 -24.00
CA ASN A 71 12.01 -9.17 -22.92
C ASN A 71 11.07 -9.80 -21.89
N TRP A 72 9.75 -9.65 -22.07
CA TRP A 72 8.76 -10.16 -21.15
C TRP A 72 8.41 -11.61 -21.47
N LEU A 73 8.24 -12.40 -20.41
CA LEU A 73 7.68 -13.75 -20.48
C LEU A 73 6.20 -13.72 -20.85
N SER A 74 5.50 -12.62 -20.57
CA SER A 74 4.14 -12.34 -21.05
C SER A 74 4.19 -11.69 -22.42
N GLU A 75 3.27 -12.07 -23.32
CA GLU A 75 3.14 -11.46 -24.65
C GLU A 75 2.79 -9.97 -24.57
N ASN A 76 2.13 -9.56 -23.48
CA ASN A 76 1.85 -8.18 -23.16
C ASN A 76 2.15 -7.95 -21.67
N PRO A 77 3.05 -7.01 -21.31
CA PRO A 77 3.39 -6.72 -19.92
C PRO A 77 2.19 -6.34 -19.04
N PHE A 78 1.10 -5.83 -19.62
CA PHE A 78 -0.10 -5.43 -18.90
C PHE A 78 -1.17 -6.51 -18.82
N LEU A 79 -0.92 -7.69 -19.38
CA LEU A 79 -1.70 -8.92 -19.21
C LEU A 79 -0.97 -9.86 -18.24
N LEU A 80 -1.70 -10.35 -17.25
CA LEU A 80 -1.14 -11.25 -16.24
C LEU A 80 -0.86 -12.63 -16.85
N LYS A 81 0.33 -13.16 -16.60
CA LYS A 81 0.71 -14.53 -16.96
C LYS A 81 1.14 -15.29 -15.72
N ARG A 82 0.56 -16.48 -15.49
CA ARG A 82 0.96 -17.37 -14.40
C ARG A 82 1.97 -18.39 -14.91
N ILE A 83 3.10 -18.51 -14.22
CA ILE A 83 4.15 -19.49 -14.52
C ILE A 83 4.71 -19.99 -13.19
N ASN A 84 4.61 -21.29 -12.94
CA ASN A 84 5.22 -21.97 -11.78
C ASN A 84 4.95 -21.28 -10.43
N GLY A 85 3.68 -20.92 -10.15
CA GLY A 85 3.29 -20.28 -8.89
C GLY A 85 3.61 -18.79 -8.79
N ARG A 86 4.14 -18.17 -9.85
CA ARG A 86 4.34 -16.72 -9.93
C ARG A 86 3.43 -16.07 -10.96
N ILE A 87 3.02 -14.85 -10.66
CA ILE A 87 2.18 -14.01 -11.51
C ILE A 87 3.07 -12.89 -12.08
N TYR A 88 3.19 -12.83 -13.41
CA TYR A 88 3.99 -11.84 -14.12
C TYR A 88 3.09 -10.75 -14.71
N GLY A 89 3.54 -9.50 -14.61
CA GLY A 89 2.90 -8.34 -15.23
C GLY A 89 3.37 -7.02 -14.60
N ARG A 90 3.44 -5.95 -15.40
CA ARG A 90 3.81 -4.62 -14.91
C ARG A 90 2.82 -4.13 -13.85
N GLY A 91 3.37 -3.72 -12.71
CA GLY A 91 2.67 -3.23 -11.53
C GLY A 91 2.12 -4.32 -10.62
N ILE A 92 2.38 -5.61 -10.89
CA ILE A 92 1.92 -6.68 -10.00
C ILE A 92 2.57 -6.59 -8.62
N ALA A 93 3.85 -6.24 -8.54
CA ALA A 93 4.61 -6.06 -7.32
C ALA A 93 4.58 -4.60 -6.82
N ASP A 94 4.56 -3.61 -7.73
CA ASP A 94 4.54 -2.18 -7.39
C ASP A 94 3.39 -1.42 -8.10
N ASN A 95 2.21 -1.33 -7.48
CA ASN A 95 1.81 -2.06 -6.28
C ASN A 95 0.39 -2.66 -6.40
N LYS A 96 -0.10 -2.90 -7.62
CA LYS A 96 -1.48 -3.33 -7.89
C LYS A 96 -1.83 -4.68 -7.26
N GLY A 97 -0.89 -5.62 -7.20
CA GLY A 97 -1.09 -6.87 -6.48
C GLY A 97 -1.33 -6.62 -4.99
N PRO A 98 -0.38 -6.01 -4.27
CA PRO A 98 -0.56 -5.60 -2.88
C PRO A 98 -1.83 -4.77 -2.63
N LEU A 99 -2.14 -3.79 -3.48
CA LEU A 99 -3.34 -2.96 -3.41
C LEU A 99 -4.62 -3.82 -3.48
N LEU A 100 -4.73 -4.67 -4.50
CA LEU A 100 -5.89 -5.56 -4.66
C LEU A 100 -6.01 -6.55 -3.50
N ALA A 101 -4.91 -7.12 -3.03
CA ALA A 101 -4.90 -8.02 -1.86
C ALA A 101 -5.44 -7.31 -0.61
N ARG A 102 -5.04 -6.06 -0.36
CA ARG A 102 -5.56 -5.25 0.75
C ARG A 102 -7.05 -4.91 0.58
N MET A 103 -7.49 -4.61 -0.63
CA MET A 103 -8.90 -4.34 -0.93
C MET A 103 -9.77 -5.60 -0.69
N LEU A 104 -9.29 -6.77 -1.09
CA LEU A 104 -9.94 -8.06 -0.82
C LEU A 104 -9.94 -8.43 0.67
N ALA A 105 -8.86 -8.11 1.39
CA ALA A 105 -8.81 -8.25 2.85
C ALA A 105 -9.85 -7.36 3.55
N MET A 106 -10.01 -6.10 3.10
CA MET A 106 -11.08 -5.22 3.58
C MET A 106 -12.47 -5.81 3.32
N LYS A 107 -12.71 -6.37 2.13
CA LYS A 107 -13.97 -7.05 1.81
C LYS A 107 -14.24 -8.20 2.79
N SER A 108 -13.24 -9.06 3.02
CA SER A 108 -13.34 -10.17 3.99
C SER A 108 -13.66 -9.67 5.39
N LEU A 109 -12.94 -8.64 5.86
CA LEU A 109 -13.10 -8.08 7.20
C LEU A 109 -14.49 -7.47 7.40
N ILE A 110 -14.99 -6.72 6.42
CA ILE A 110 -16.34 -6.12 6.43
C ILE A 110 -17.42 -7.20 6.53
N LEU A 111 -17.29 -8.29 5.77
CA LEU A 111 -18.23 -9.42 5.80
C LEU A 111 -18.18 -10.19 7.12
N SER A 112 -17.02 -10.26 7.76
CA SER A 112 -16.83 -10.97 9.04
C SER A 112 -17.50 -10.30 10.25
N LYS A 113 -17.97 -9.05 10.10
CA LYS A 113 -18.59 -8.24 11.17
C LYS A 113 -17.68 -7.98 12.40
N LYS A 114 -16.37 -8.19 12.28
CA LYS A 114 -15.37 -7.82 13.29
C LYS A 114 -15.22 -6.30 13.42
N ALA A 115 -14.53 -5.87 14.47
CA ALA A 115 -14.14 -4.47 14.65
C ALA A 115 -13.17 -4.04 13.55
N ILE A 116 -13.31 -2.79 13.09
CA ILE A 116 -12.52 -2.18 12.02
C ILE A 116 -12.24 -0.74 12.45
N PRO A 117 -10.98 -0.26 12.42
CA PRO A 117 -10.69 1.15 12.71
C PRO A 117 -11.35 2.06 11.66
N GLU A 118 -11.46 3.34 11.99
CA GLU A 118 -11.70 4.36 11.00
C GLU A 118 -10.48 4.43 10.07
N ILE A 119 -10.73 4.40 8.76
CA ILE A 119 -9.68 4.28 7.74
C ILE A 119 -9.75 5.48 6.80
N MET A 120 -8.59 6.07 6.55
CA MET A 120 -8.37 6.91 5.38
C MET A 120 -7.35 6.22 4.46
N TRP A 121 -7.80 5.84 3.28
CA TRP A 121 -6.92 5.31 2.23
C TRP A 121 -6.52 6.43 1.28
N LEU A 122 -5.24 6.75 1.25
CA LEU A 122 -4.64 7.69 0.32
C LEU A 122 -4.00 6.91 -0.83
N ILE A 123 -4.58 7.00 -2.03
CA ILE A 123 -4.12 6.27 -3.21
C ILE A 123 -3.66 7.28 -4.27
N GLN A 124 -2.35 7.33 -4.50
CA GLN A 124 -1.72 8.26 -5.44
C GLN A 124 -1.77 7.73 -6.89
N GLY A 125 -1.80 8.65 -7.87
CA GLY A 125 -1.66 8.31 -9.30
C GLY A 125 -0.35 8.78 -9.93
N GLU A 126 0.51 9.43 -9.16
CA GLU A 126 1.77 10.02 -9.65
C GLU A 126 2.99 9.48 -8.88
N GLU A 127 2.91 8.29 -8.28
CA GLU A 127 4.01 7.75 -7.46
C GLU A 127 5.26 7.56 -8.31
N GLU A 128 5.07 6.99 -9.50
CA GLU A 128 6.09 6.59 -10.47
C GLU A 128 6.60 7.76 -11.33
N ILE A 129 6.02 8.95 -11.12
CA ILE A 129 6.41 10.17 -11.83
C ILE A 129 7.61 10.79 -11.12
N MET A 130 8.78 10.66 -11.74
CA MET A 130 10.06 11.13 -11.18
C MET A 130 10.26 12.65 -11.21
N HIS A 131 9.46 13.40 -11.97
CA HIS A 131 9.66 14.83 -12.20
C HIS A 131 8.37 15.64 -12.09
N GLY A 132 8.47 16.84 -11.52
CA GLY A 132 7.35 17.79 -11.39
C GLY A 132 6.78 17.89 -9.97
N ASN A 133 6.00 18.94 -9.74
CA ASN A 133 5.26 19.11 -8.49
C ASN A 133 4.07 18.14 -8.50
N ARG A 134 4.24 17.00 -7.84
CA ARG A 134 3.17 16.01 -7.66
C ARG A 134 2.07 16.58 -6.78
N VAL A 135 0.83 16.44 -7.21
CA VAL A 135 -0.32 17.04 -6.51
C VAL A 135 -0.56 16.41 -5.14
N ALA A 136 -0.06 15.18 -4.94
CA ALA A 136 -0.21 14.42 -3.71
C ALA A 136 0.45 15.08 -2.48
N TYR A 137 1.49 15.92 -2.65
CA TYR A 137 2.17 16.54 -1.50
C TYR A 137 1.24 17.41 -0.66
N ASP A 138 0.54 18.35 -1.31
CA ASP A 138 -0.35 19.28 -0.61
C ASP A 138 -1.63 18.59 -0.16
N ILE A 139 -2.12 17.63 -0.96
CA ILE A 139 -3.28 16.80 -0.59
C ILE A 139 -2.96 16.03 0.68
N PHE A 140 -1.88 15.25 0.71
CA PHE A 140 -1.57 14.40 1.86
C PHE A 140 -1.33 15.22 3.11
N LYS A 141 -0.65 16.37 3.00
CA LYS A 141 -0.49 17.30 4.12
C LYS A 141 -1.84 17.70 4.73
N HIS A 142 -2.80 18.10 3.90
CA HIS A 142 -4.13 18.49 4.35
C HIS A 142 -4.91 17.30 4.93
N GLU A 143 -5.01 16.20 4.18
CA GLU A 143 -5.80 15.03 4.59
C GLU A 143 -5.27 14.39 5.87
N ILE A 144 -3.96 14.20 5.98
CA ILE A 144 -3.30 13.63 7.15
C ILE A 144 -3.59 14.50 8.39
N SER A 145 -3.41 15.81 8.27
CA SER A 145 -3.68 16.74 9.37
C SER A 145 -5.15 16.78 9.76
N SER A 146 -6.07 16.70 8.78
CA SER A 146 -7.51 16.74 9.03
C SER A 146 -8.04 15.45 9.63
N PHE A 147 -7.50 14.30 9.22
CA PHE A 147 -7.96 12.99 9.69
C PHE A 147 -7.47 12.70 11.11
N GLY A 148 -6.21 13.06 11.41
CA GLY A 148 -5.64 12.95 12.75
C GLY A 148 -5.36 11.51 13.18
N ALA A 149 -4.85 10.67 12.27
CA ALA A 149 -4.32 9.36 12.62
C ALA A 149 -2.87 9.44 13.07
N ASN A 150 -2.44 8.49 13.91
CA ASN A 150 -1.02 8.35 14.29
C ASN A 150 -0.40 7.07 13.72
N THR A 151 -1.16 6.25 12.98
CA THR A 151 -0.66 5.01 12.39
C THR A 151 -0.82 5.04 10.87
N TYR A 152 0.25 4.69 10.16
CA TYR A 152 0.37 4.79 8.71
C TYR A 152 0.92 3.48 8.16
N ILE A 153 0.30 2.94 7.10
CA ILE A 153 0.67 1.64 6.54
C ILE A 153 0.95 1.73 5.05
N GLU A 154 2.03 1.08 4.63
CA GLU A 154 2.42 0.89 3.24
C GLU A 154 2.85 -0.58 3.02
N GLU A 155 2.85 -1.04 1.77
CA GLU A 155 3.10 -2.43 1.33
C GLU A 155 4.57 -2.81 1.29
N THR A 156 5.42 -1.98 1.89
CA THR A 156 6.83 -2.25 1.90
C THR A 156 7.17 -3.25 2.98
N GLY A 157 7.34 -4.50 2.57
CA GLY A 157 7.92 -5.57 3.36
C GLY A 157 8.59 -6.56 2.41
N PHE A 158 9.20 -7.59 2.97
CA PHE A 158 10.02 -8.50 2.18
C PHE A 158 9.97 -9.93 2.69
N ASN A 159 9.80 -10.89 1.80
CA ASN A 159 9.85 -12.31 2.10
C ASN A 159 11.21 -12.84 1.66
N ASN A 160 12.03 -13.22 2.63
CA ASN A 160 13.36 -13.75 2.37
C ASN A 160 13.25 -15.21 1.92
N LEU A 161 13.59 -15.47 0.66
CA LEU A 161 13.51 -16.82 0.07
C LEU A 161 14.53 -17.80 0.66
N ASP A 162 15.62 -17.31 1.25
CA ASP A 162 16.69 -18.16 1.77
C ASP A 162 16.39 -18.61 3.22
N THR A 163 15.75 -17.76 4.02
CA THR A 163 15.38 -18.05 5.42
C THR A 163 13.91 -18.45 5.60
N GLY A 164 13.05 -18.14 4.62
CA GLY A 164 11.60 -18.28 4.73
C GLY A 164 10.94 -17.24 5.65
N SER A 165 11.70 -16.31 6.22
CA SER A 165 11.17 -15.29 7.13
C SER A 165 10.64 -14.07 6.38
N GLN A 166 9.58 -13.47 6.92
CA GLN A 166 9.09 -12.17 6.45
C GLN A 166 9.75 -11.06 7.26
N ILE A 167 10.04 -9.95 6.60
CA ILE A 167 10.53 -8.72 7.19
C ILE A 167 9.41 -7.69 7.17
N ALA A 168 9.12 -7.11 8.34
CA ALA A 168 8.25 -5.96 8.50
C ALA A 168 9.07 -4.75 8.95
N PHE A 169 8.72 -3.57 8.45
CA PHE A 169 9.37 -2.31 8.81
C PHE A 169 8.55 -1.56 9.84
N LEU A 170 9.27 -0.98 10.79
CA LEU A 170 8.69 -0.09 11.79
C LEU A 170 9.54 1.18 11.84
N TRP A 171 8.90 2.35 11.80
CA TRP A 171 9.62 3.61 11.82
C TRP A 171 8.77 4.74 12.38
N SER A 172 9.44 5.79 12.86
CA SER A 172 8.80 7.03 13.27
C SER A 172 9.75 8.21 13.03
N PRO A 173 9.24 9.41 12.72
CA PRO A 173 10.07 10.60 12.66
C PRO A 173 10.70 11.02 14.00
N SER A 174 10.09 10.70 15.15
CA SER A 174 10.57 11.12 16.48
C SER A 174 10.73 9.99 17.51
N LEU A 175 9.99 8.88 17.37
CA LEU A 175 10.02 7.80 18.37
C LEU A 175 11.30 6.97 18.27
N THR A 176 11.79 6.57 19.43
CA THR A 176 12.94 5.65 19.56
C THR A 176 12.53 4.20 19.28
N ASP A 177 13.52 3.34 18.95
CA ASP A 177 13.30 1.90 18.77
C ASP A 177 12.64 1.26 20.02
N LEU A 178 12.98 1.73 21.23
CA LEU A 178 12.36 1.24 22.46
C LEU A 178 10.86 1.58 22.52
N GLN A 179 10.47 2.79 22.13
CA GLN A 179 9.06 3.19 22.08
C GLN A 179 8.32 2.43 20.97
N LEU A 180 8.98 2.23 19.82
CA LEU A 180 8.45 1.45 18.72
C LEU A 180 8.29 -0.03 19.07
N SER A 181 9.16 -0.59 19.93
CA SER A 181 9.08 -2.01 20.34
C SER A 181 7.72 -2.40 20.94
N SER A 182 6.95 -1.43 21.44
CA SER A 182 5.58 -1.64 21.90
C SER A 182 4.70 -2.28 20.82
N TRP A 183 4.91 -1.99 19.54
CA TRP A 183 4.14 -2.51 18.40
C TRP A 183 4.45 -3.97 18.02
N HIS A 184 5.46 -4.58 18.64
CA HIS A 184 5.90 -5.93 18.31
C HIS A 184 4.80 -6.96 18.49
N ASP A 185 4.02 -6.86 19.57
CA ASP A 185 2.93 -7.80 19.81
C ASP A 185 1.89 -7.74 18.69
N LEU A 186 1.49 -6.54 18.26
CA LEU A 186 0.56 -6.40 17.14
C LEU A 186 1.13 -7.05 15.87
N LEU A 187 2.38 -6.79 15.54
CA LEU A 187 3.01 -7.31 14.32
C LEU A 187 3.21 -8.83 14.38
N ASN A 188 3.66 -9.38 15.50
CA ASN A 188 3.86 -10.81 15.69
C ASN A 188 2.56 -11.61 15.54
N HIS A 189 1.47 -11.12 16.11
CA HIS A 189 0.15 -11.76 16.00
C HIS A 189 -0.50 -11.58 14.61
N SER A 190 -0.07 -10.58 13.84
CA SER A 190 -0.68 -10.27 12.54
C SER A 190 0.08 -10.88 11.36
N LEU A 191 1.40 -11.03 11.49
CA LEU A 191 2.33 -11.34 10.38
C LEU A 191 3.11 -12.66 10.56
N ASP A 192 2.66 -13.55 11.46
CA ASP A 192 3.29 -14.85 11.72
C ASP A 192 4.75 -14.74 12.22
N ASN A 193 4.99 -13.91 13.24
CA ASN A 193 6.32 -13.63 13.83
C ASN A 193 7.36 -13.15 12.80
N PRO A 194 7.18 -11.94 12.23
CA PRO A 194 8.12 -11.39 11.27
C PRO A 194 9.43 -10.98 11.97
N ASN A 195 10.50 -10.86 11.18
CA ASN A 195 11.68 -10.09 11.56
C ASN A 195 11.32 -8.60 11.47
N ILE A 196 11.32 -7.89 12.59
CA ILE A 196 10.99 -6.46 12.64
C ILE A 196 12.28 -5.64 12.51
N GLU A 197 12.32 -4.75 11.52
CA GLU A 197 13.44 -3.83 11.30
C GLU A 197 13.02 -2.38 11.53
N TYR A 198 13.80 -1.65 12.34
CA TYR A 198 13.55 -0.24 12.63
C TYR A 198 14.15 0.68 11.57
N ARG A 199 13.45 0.88 10.46
CA ARG A 199 13.93 1.73 9.36
C ARG A 199 12.81 2.25 8.49
N HIS A 200 13.06 3.40 7.88
CA HIS A 200 12.25 3.92 6.79
C HIS A 200 12.68 3.33 5.44
N LEU A 201 11.94 3.66 4.40
CA LEU A 201 12.26 3.29 3.03
C LEU A 201 13.32 4.20 2.43
N ASN A 202 14.36 3.58 1.87
CA ASN A 202 15.26 4.24 0.93
C ASN A 202 14.55 4.35 -0.44
N LYS A 203 13.62 5.31 -0.59
CA LYS A 203 13.15 5.71 -1.92
C LYS A 203 14.33 6.38 -2.65
N LEU A 204 14.44 6.22 -3.97
CA LEU A 204 15.59 6.66 -4.79
C LEU A 204 16.02 8.12 -4.58
N ASN A 205 15.14 8.98 -4.04
CA ASN A 205 15.39 10.39 -3.75
C ASN A 205 15.13 10.78 -2.26
N GLY A 206 15.17 9.80 -1.35
CA GLY A 206 15.00 9.97 0.11
C GLY A 206 13.56 10.24 0.57
N ILE A 207 13.38 10.45 1.88
CA ILE A 207 12.06 10.68 2.53
C ILE A 207 11.27 11.81 1.85
N LYS A 208 11.95 12.89 1.47
CA LYS A 208 11.30 14.05 0.84
C LYS A 208 10.67 13.72 -0.50
N ALA A 209 11.04 12.61 -1.13
CA ALA A 209 10.49 12.16 -2.41
C ALA A 209 9.29 11.20 -2.26
N CYS A 210 8.79 10.95 -1.06
CA CYS A 210 7.51 10.27 -0.88
C CYS A 210 6.53 11.26 -0.23
N PRO A 211 5.41 11.63 -0.90
CA PRO A 211 4.42 12.55 -0.33
C PRO A 211 3.87 12.08 1.02
N LEU A 212 3.76 10.77 1.24
CA LEU A 212 3.36 10.21 2.54
C LEU A 212 4.43 10.48 3.60
N LEU A 213 5.63 9.94 3.40
CA LEU A 213 6.71 10.00 4.41
C LEU A 213 7.11 11.45 4.75
N ALA A 214 7.05 12.36 3.77
CA ALA A 214 7.36 13.76 3.98
C ALA A 214 6.34 14.51 4.85
N ASN A 215 5.12 13.98 5.00
CA ASN A 215 4.01 14.62 5.72
C ASN A 215 3.60 13.86 6.99
N LEU A 216 4.36 12.85 7.41
CA LEU A 216 4.08 12.12 8.65
C LEU A 216 4.20 13.02 9.88
N PRO A 217 3.22 13.02 10.80
CA PRO A 217 3.35 13.70 12.09
C PRO A 217 4.56 13.18 12.87
N LYS A 218 5.19 14.04 13.67
CA LYS A 218 6.43 13.69 14.40
C LYS A 218 6.32 12.39 15.18
N ASP A 219 5.26 12.25 15.97
CA ASP A 219 5.07 11.12 16.89
C ASP A 219 4.23 9.99 16.28
N SER A 220 4.09 9.99 14.95
CA SER A 220 3.39 8.92 14.24
C SER A 220 4.24 7.66 14.07
N VAL A 221 3.56 6.55 13.82
CA VAL A 221 4.15 5.24 13.56
C VAL A 221 3.84 4.83 12.12
N TYR A 222 4.91 4.54 11.39
CA TYR A 222 4.88 3.99 10.05
C TYR A 222 5.17 2.48 10.13
N ILE A 223 4.30 1.69 9.50
CA ILE A 223 4.40 0.23 9.44
C ILE A 223 4.44 -0.20 7.98
N GLY A 224 5.46 -0.95 7.61
CA GLY A 224 5.61 -1.56 6.29
C GLY A 224 5.52 -3.08 6.36
N PHE A 225 4.64 -3.70 5.58
CA PHE A 225 4.73 -5.13 5.29
C PHE A 225 4.04 -5.46 3.95
N GLY A 226 4.57 -6.44 3.23
CA GLY A 226 4.13 -6.76 1.88
C GLY A 226 4.54 -8.15 1.37
N PRO A 227 4.08 -8.51 0.15
CA PRO A 227 4.28 -9.83 -0.44
C PRO A 227 5.59 -9.97 -1.22
N ASN A 228 6.35 -8.89 -1.41
CA ASN A 228 7.50 -8.87 -2.30
C ASN A 228 8.62 -9.81 -1.82
N ASP A 229 9.37 -10.38 -2.76
CA ASP A 229 10.57 -11.20 -2.54
C ASP A 229 11.68 -10.77 -3.50
N ARG A 230 12.91 -11.29 -3.36
CA ARG A 230 14.04 -10.85 -4.23
C ARG A 230 13.84 -11.02 -5.74
N LEU A 231 12.84 -11.79 -6.18
CA LEU A 231 12.55 -12.06 -7.59
C LEU A 231 11.44 -11.15 -8.16
N HIS A 232 11.03 -10.12 -7.41
CA HIS A 232 9.88 -9.28 -7.78
C HIS A 232 10.11 -8.42 -9.04
N ASN A 233 11.36 -8.06 -9.37
CA ASN A 233 11.74 -7.23 -10.53
C ASN A 233 10.93 -5.92 -10.69
N ILE A 234 10.79 -5.16 -9.60
CA ILE A 234 10.10 -3.86 -9.62
C ILE A 234 10.87 -2.93 -10.57
N HIS A 235 10.13 -2.20 -11.40
CA HIS A 235 10.63 -1.29 -12.45
C HIS A 235 11.50 -1.96 -13.53
N GLN A 236 11.58 -3.28 -13.55
CA GLN A 236 12.33 -4.07 -14.53
C GLN A 236 11.40 -4.96 -15.36
N ASP A 237 11.94 -5.58 -16.40
CA ASP A 237 11.21 -6.57 -17.20
C ASP A 237 10.93 -7.81 -16.34
N ASN A 238 9.83 -8.51 -16.64
CA ASN A 238 9.38 -9.68 -15.89
C ASN A 238 9.09 -9.38 -14.41
N GLU A 239 8.57 -8.18 -14.12
CA GLU A 239 8.00 -7.89 -12.81
C GLU A 239 6.98 -8.98 -12.44
N SER A 240 7.12 -9.52 -11.23
CA SER A 240 6.34 -10.68 -10.79
C SER A 240 6.10 -10.70 -9.29
N LEU A 241 5.10 -11.47 -8.87
CA LEU A 241 4.89 -11.84 -7.49
C LEU A 241 4.70 -13.34 -7.33
N ASP A 242 5.18 -13.87 -6.22
CA ASP A 242 4.78 -15.19 -5.76
C ASP A 242 3.30 -15.19 -5.34
N GLU A 243 2.52 -16.12 -5.89
CA GLU A 243 1.08 -16.20 -5.65
C GLU A 243 0.77 -16.57 -4.19
N SER A 244 1.60 -17.39 -3.55
CA SER A 244 1.43 -17.77 -2.14
C SER A 244 1.72 -16.59 -1.21
N ASN A 245 2.76 -15.79 -1.48
CA ASN A 245 3.05 -14.58 -0.72
C ASN A 245 1.93 -13.54 -0.86
N LEU A 246 1.33 -13.40 -2.05
CA LEU A 246 0.20 -12.48 -2.26
C LEU A 246 -1.05 -12.89 -1.47
N LEU A 247 -1.37 -14.18 -1.46
CA LEU A 247 -2.47 -14.73 -0.66
C LEU A 247 -2.21 -14.60 0.86
N LYS A 248 -0.97 -14.88 1.29
CA LYS A 248 -0.53 -14.66 2.67
C LYS A 248 -0.70 -13.20 3.08
N HIS A 249 -0.26 -12.25 2.23
CA HIS A 249 -0.39 -10.81 2.49
C HIS A 249 -1.84 -10.35 2.65
N GLN A 250 -2.77 -10.86 1.82
CA GLN A 250 -4.20 -10.59 2.00
C GLN A 250 -4.65 -11.01 3.42
N LYS A 251 -4.29 -12.22 3.86
CA LYS A 251 -4.71 -12.71 5.18
C LYS A 251 -4.06 -11.93 6.32
N GLN A 252 -2.78 -11.61 6.17
CA GLN A 252 -2.03 -10.80 7.13
C GLN A 252 -2.61 -9.39 7.28
N PHE A 253 -3.03 -8.76 6.19
CA PHE A 253 -3.66 -7.44 6.24
C PHE A 253 -5.03 -7.48 6.92
N GLU A 254 -5.83 -8.52 6.66
CA GLU A 254 -7.11 -8.75 7.37
C GLU A 254 -6.87 -8.91 8.88
N ASN A 255 -5.90 -9.78 9.25
CA ASN A 255 -5.54 -10.02 10.64
C ASN A 255 -5.02 -8.75 11.31
N PHE A 256 -4.14 -8.02 10.63
CA PHE A 256 -3.58 -6.77 11.12
C PHE A 256 -4.66 -5.77 11.51
N LEU A 257 -5.62 -5.49 10.62
CA LEU A 257 -6.66 -4.51 10.91
C LEU A 257 -7.60 -4.97 12.03
N ALA A 258 -7.93 -6.26 12.08
CA ALA A 258 -8.75 -6.82 13.16
C ALA A 258 -8.03 -6.74 14.52
N ASN A 259 -6.74 -7.06 14.54
CA ASN A 259 -5.91 -6.99 15.75
C ASN A 259 -5.68 -5.55 16.17
N TYR A 260 -5.39 -4.64 15.23
CA TYR A 260 -5.21 -3.21 15.48
C TYR A 260 -6.45 -2.60 16.14
N ALA A 261 -7.65 -2.94 15.65
CA ALA A 261 -8.91 -2.49 16.25
C ALA A 261 -9.00 -2.86 17.75
N SER A 262 -8.57 -4.07 18.11
CA SER A 262 -8.60 -4.62 19.48
C SER A 262 -7.36 -4.27 20.32
N TYR A 263 -6.33 -3.68 19.72
CA TYR A 263 -5.02 -3.52 20.34
C TYR A 263 -5.02 -2.48 21.48
N SER A 264 -4.58 -2.84 22.68
CA SER A 264 -4.78 -2.01 23.87
C SER A 264 -3.81 -0.84 24.06
N HIS A 265 -2.83 -0.64 23.16
CA HIS A 265 -1.95 0.51 23.29
C HIS A 265 -2.66 1.82 22.95
N ALA A 266 -2.60 2.75 23.91
CA ALA A 266 -3.01 4.13 23.75
C ALA A 266 -2.12 4.78 22.69
N VAL A 267 -2.78 5.30 21.65
CA VAL A 267 -2.19 6.13 20.61
C VAL A 267 -1.89 7.53 21.14
#